data_AF-A0A9D1JW15-F1
#
_entry.id   AF-A0A9D1JW15-F1
#
_cell.length_a   1.000
_cell.length_b   1.000
_cell.length_c   1.000
_cell.angle_alpha   90.00
_cell.angle_beta   90.00
_cell.angle_gamma   90.00
#
_symmetry.space_group_name_H-M   'P 1'
#
loop_
_entity.id
_entity.type
_entity.pdbx_description
1 polymer ?
#
loop_
_entity_poly.entity_id
_entity_poly.type
_entity_poly.pdbx_seq_one_letter_code
_entity_poly.pdbx_strand_id
1 'polypeptide(L)' 'MKDIEQNYARTFSTAAGAAVMRHLRQITIERVLGANATDAELRGLEAQRALVHQIENLIERGK' A
#
# COMPACT_ATOMS: atom_id res chain seq x y z
N MET A 1 8.09 -7.49 -16.88
CA MET A 1 7.69 -6.71 -15.68
C MET A 1 8.87 -6.14 -14.89
N LYS A 2 10.11 -6.59 -15.10
CA LYS A 2 11.28 -6.07 -14.39
C LYS A 2 11.38 -4.53 -14.40
N ASP A 3 11.08 -3.89 -15.53
CA ASP A 3 11.10 -2.43 -15.65
C ASP A 3 10.06 -1.74 -14.75
N ILE A 4 8.87 -2.34 -14.57
CA ILE A 4 7.86 -1.76 -13.69
C ILE A 4 8.27 -1.94 -12.23
N GLU A 5 8.77 -3.11 -11.84
CA GLU A 5 9.29 -3.39 -10.50
C GLU A 5 10.42 -2.41 -10.13
N GLN A 6 11.39 -2.21 -11.03
CA GLN A 6 12.47 -1.22 -10.86
C GLN A 6 11.95 0.22 -10.77
N ASN A 7 10.92 0.58 -11.53
CA ASN A 7 10.29 1.90 -11.42
C ASN A 7 9.60 2.10 -10.07
N TYR A 8 8.92 1.09 -9.54
CA TYR A 8 8.37 1.12 -8.17
C TYR A 8 9.49 1.31 -7.14
N ALA A 9 10.53 0.47 -7.19
CA ALA A 9 11.65 0.56 -6.27
C ALA A 9 12.32 1.94 -6.30
N ARG A 10 12.61 2.47 -7.50
CA ARG A 10 13.20 3.80 -7.67
C ARG A 10 12.29 4.91 -7.13
N THR A 11 11.00 4.90 -7.45
CA THR A 11 10.05 5.93 -7.03
C THR A 11 9.96 6.02 -5.50
N PHE A 12 9.89 4.85 -4.84
CA PHE A 12 9.72 4.76 -3.39
C PHE A 12 11.03 4.76 -2.59
N SER A 13 12.18 4.78 -3.25
CA SER A 13 13.51 4.92 -2.60
C SER A 13 13.81 6.32 -2.06
N THR A 14 13.05 7.33 -2.49
CA THR A 14 13.23 8.73 -2.06
C THR A 14 12.58 8.98 -0.70
N ALA A 15 12.99 10.05 0.00
CA ALA A 15 12.37 10.44 1.28
C ALA A 15 10.86 10.74 1.13
N ALA A 16 10.47 11.38 0.04
CA ALA A 16 9.06 11.65 -0.29
C ALA A 16 8.30 10.34 -0.58
N GLY A 17 8.90 9.43 -1.36
CA GLY A 17 8.33 8.11 -1.62
C GLY A 17 8.10 7.30 -0.33
N ALA A 18 9.10 7.27 0.56
CA ALA A 18 8.97 6.64 1.87
C ALA A 18 7.86 7.28 2.72
N ALA A 19 7.70 8.61 2.66
CA ALA A 19 6.61 9.31 3.36
C ALA A 19 5.23 8.95 2.81
N VAL A 20 5.09 8.84 1.48
CA VAL A 20 3.85 8.39 0.83
C VAL A 20 3.53 6.96 1.23
N MET A 21 4.51 6.04 1.25
CA MET A 21 4.26 4.66 1.70
C MET A 21 3.81 4.59 3.16
N ARG A 22 4.42 5.36 4.06
CA ARG A 22 3.95 5.45 5.45
C ARG A 22 2.51 5.96 5.52
N HIS A 23 2.18 7.00 4.76
CA HIS A 23 0.83 7.54 4.73
C HIS A 23 -0.20 6.51 4.20
N LEU A 24 0.12 5.80 3.11
CA LEU A 24 -0.73 4.74 2.56
C LEU A 24 -0.98 3.63 3.58
N ARG A 25 0.05 3.22 4.33
CA ARG A 25 -0.10 2.23 5.41
C ARG A 25 -1.01 2.74 6.52
N GLN A 26 -0.85 3.98 6.94
CA GLN A 26 -1.68 4.61 7.99
C GLN A 26 -3.17 4.61 7.62
N ILE A 27 -3.50 4.96 6.37
CA ILE A 27 -4.91 5.08 5.95
C ILE A 27 -5.56 3.76 5.50
N THR A 28 -4.79 2.66 5.38
CA THR A 28 -5.27 1.35 4.93
C THR A 28 -4.95 0.21 5.91
N ILE A 29 -3.67 -0.19 6.02
CA ILE A 29 -3.19 -1.31 6.82
C ILE A 29 -3.48 -1.09 8.31
N GLU A 30 -3.09 0.09 8.81
CA GLU A 30 -3.19 0.45 10.23
C GLU A 30 -4.56 1.03 10.59
N ARG A 31 -5.39 1.28 9.58
CA ARG A 31 -6.75 1.80 9.78
C ARG A 31 -7.66 0.72 10.37
N VAL A 32 -8.30 1.08 11.48
CA VAL A 32 -9.32 0.27 12.15
C VAL A 32 -10.69 0.88 11.89
N LEU A 33 -11.68 0.04 11.61
CA LEU A 33 -13.09 0.45 11.54
C LEU A 33 -13.78 0.10 12.86
N GLY A 34 -14.81 0.88 13.24
CA GLY A 34 -15.58 0.64 14.45
C GLY A 34 -16.46 -0.61 14.33
N ALA A 35 -17.01 -1.06 15.46
CA ALA A 35 -17.85 -2.27 15.53
C ALA A 35 -19.11 -2.22 14.64
N ASN A 36 -19.57 -1.02 14.28
CA ASN A 36 -20.72 -0.80 13.41
C ASN A 36 -20.37 -0.74 11.92
N ALA A 37 -19.12 -1.07 11.54
CA ALA A 37 -18.70 -1.09 10.15
C ALA A 37 -19.51 -2.09 9.34
N THR A 38 -19.94 -1.68 8.16
CA THR A 38 -20.66 -2.55 7.23
C THR A 38 -19.72 -3.52 6.53
N ASP A 39 -20.25 -4.66 6.08
CA ASP A 39 -19.50 -5.62 5.26
C ASP A 39 -18.93 -5.00 3.97
N ALA A 40 -19.60 -3.98 3.43
CA ALA A 40 -19.12 -3.26 2.25
C ALA A 40 -17.88 -2.42 2.56
N GLU A 41 -17.87 -1.72 3.70
CA GLU A 41 -16.71 -0.94 4.16
C GLU A 41 -15.52 -1.83 4.50
N LEU A 42 -15.77 -2.96 5.17
CA LEU A 42 -14.73 -3.93 5.50
C LEU A 42 -14.08 -4.51 4.24
N ARG A 43 -14.88 -4.95 3.26
CA ARG A 43 -14.37 -5.44 1.97
C ARG A 43 -13.64 -4.36 1.17
N GLY A 44 -14.15 -3.14 1.19
CA GLY A 44 -13.51 -1.99 0.54
C GLY A 44 -12.14 -1.70 1.13
N LEU A 45 -12.02 -1.70 2.47
CA LEU A 45 -10.75 -1.51 3.16
C LEU A 45 -9.78 -2.66 2.86
N GLU A 46 -10.25 -3.90 2.83
CA GLU A 46 -9.41 -5.05 2.52
C GLU A 46 -8.86 -5.01 1.09
N ALA A 47 -9.67 -4.59 0.11
CA ALA A 47 -9.20 -4.37 -1.25
C ALA A 47 -8.11 -3.29 -1.33
N GLN A 48 -8.23 -2.22 -0.55
CA GLN A 48 -7.19 -1.18 -0.46
C GLN A 48 -5.90 -1.73 0.18
N ARG A 49 -6.01 -2.56 1.22
CA ARG A 49 -4.84 -3.21 1.85
C ARG A 49 -4.11 -4.14 0.88
N ALA A 50 -4.86 -4.93 0.12
CA ALA A 50 -4.30 -5.81 -0.91
C ALA A 50 -3.50 -5.00 -1.96
N LEU A 51 -4.01 -3.84 -2.38
CA LEU A 51 -3.30 -2.95 -3.30
C LEU A 51 -2.00 -2.40 -2.69
N VAL A 52 -2.04 -1.93 -1.43
CA VAL A 52 -0.83 -1.41 -0.76
C VAL A 52 0.23 -2.51 -0.60
N HIS A 53 -0.17 -3.73 -0.23
CA HIS A 53 0.75 -4.87 -0.20
C HIS A 53 1.31 -5.23 -1.59
N GLN A 54 0.51 -5.10 -2.65
CA GLN A 54 1.02 -5.30 -4.01
C GLN A 54 2.10 -4.25 -4.36
N ILE A 55 1.91 -2.99 -3.96
CA ILE A 55 2.93 -1.94 -4.14
C ILE A 55 4.21 -2.30 -3.37
N GLU A 56 4.10 -2.70 -2.10
CA GLU A 56 5.23 -3.14 -1.28
C GLU A 56 6.00 -4.31 -1.94
N ASN A 57 5.27 -5.30 -2.47
CA ASN A 57 5.85 -6.42 -3.19
C ASN A 57 6.58 -6.01 -4.47
N LEU A 58 6.01 -5.06 -5.24
CA LEU A 58 6.66 -4.53 -6.45
C LEU A 58 7.93 -3.75 -6.13
N ILE A 59 7.93 -2.98 -5.04
CA ILE A 59 9.13 -2.29 -4.53
C ILE A 59 10.20 -3.32 -4.17
N GLU A 60 9.85 -4.37 -3.42
CA GLU A 60 10.81 -5.38 -2.98
C GLU A 60 11.42 -6.16 -4.15
N ARG A 61 10.60 -6.57 -5.12
CA ARG A 61 11.08 -7.29 -6.32
C ARG A 61 11.96 -6.44 -7.23
N GLY A 62 11.84 -5.11 -7.16
CA GLY A 62 12.59 -4.17 -7.98
C GLY A 62 13.93 -3.73 -7.39
N LYS A 63 14.23 -4.10 -6.14
CA LYS A 63 15.55 -3.93 -5.51
C LYS A 63 16.55 -4.93 -6.07
#